data_AF-A0A2E8J7P0-F1
#
_entry.id   AF-A0A2E8J7P0-F1
#
_cell.length_a   1.000
_cell.length_b   1.000
_cell.length_c   1.000
_cell.angle_alpha   90.00
_cell.angle_beta   90.00
_cell.angle_gamma   90.00
#
_symmetry.space_group_name_H-M   'P 1'
#
loop_
_entity.id
_entity.type
_entity.pdbx_description
1 polymer ?
#
loop_
_entity_poly.entity_id
_entity_poly.type
_entity_poly.pdbx_seq_one_letter_code
_entity_poly.pdbx_strand_id
1 'polypeptide(L)'
;MKYGAEVNALVTQSAASIASIRFSAHYYRMIQDHRPYYIKRFLHHFERWYTDHFISPQLEELGPDHCMMKPWNVKVHGKHIRIKNSVHIVTTPDRKVSLSTWSFDEHQGHINLGDNVLLCPGVRLDSASTINVGDNCMFAAGSYVTDADWHDIYDRSRPVGKTKPITLAENVWVGDGAIVCKGVTIGKNSVIGAGSVVATDIPENSIAAGNPAKVVKQLDPERELVTRSKIFDDVQKLDKDMDEIDRMMLQPNSFIGWIRSKIAPRRGD
;
A
#
# COMPACT_ATOMS: atom_id res chain seq x y z
N MET A 1 -9.08 12.22 2.65
CA MET A 1 -8.82 11.92 1.22
C MET A 1 -7.71 12.75 0.56
N LYS A 2 -7.26 13.91 1.09
CA LYS A 2 -6.27 14.81 0.43
C LYS A 2 -4.87 14.21 0.15
N TYR A 3 -4.39 13.25 0.94
CA TYR A 3 -2.98 12.80 0.89
C TYR A 3 -2.68 11.64 -0.07
N GLY A 4 -3.68 10.80 -0.38
CA GLY A 4 -3.47 9.61 -1.24
C GLY A 4 -3.40 9.95 -2.73
N ALA A 5 -3.94 11.10 -3.14
CA ALA A 5 -3.92 11.54 -4.53
C ALA A 5 -2.56 12.14 -4.94
N GLU A 6 -1.89 12.87 -4.06
CA GLU A 6 -0.57 13.47 -4.32
C GLU A 6 0.53 12.42 -4.42
N VAL A 7 0.52 11.43 -3.52
CA VAL A 7 1.49 10.31 -3.57
C VAL A 7 1.21 9.41 -4.77
N ASN A 8 -0.05 9.11 -5.12
CA ASN A 8 -0.34 8.33 -6.34
C ASN A 8 -0.01 9.09 -7.64
N ALA A 9 -0.16 10.43 -7.66
CA ALA A 9 0.19 11.23 -8.83
C ALA A 9 1.71 11.37 -9.04
N LEU A 10 2.50 11.38 -7.95
CA LEU A 10 3.96 11.47 -7.98
C LEU A 10 4.64 10.11 -8.18
N VAL A 11 4.08 9.03 -7.62
CA VAL A 11 4.56 7.63 -7.77
C VAL A 11 4.37 7.09 -9.19
N THR A 12 3.54 7.73 -10.03
CA THR A 12 3.22 7.28 -11.40
C THR A 12 3.96 8.05 -12.51
N GLN A 13 4.76 9.06 -12.20
CA GLN A 13 5.45 9.87 -13.21
C GLN A 13 6.96 9.91 -12.97
N SER A 14 7.74 9.62 -14.01
CA SER A 14 9.21 9.68 -13.93
C SER A 14 9.68 11.10 -13.63
N ALA A 15 10.77 11.22 -12.86
CA ALA A 15 11.42 12.48 -12.51
C ALA A 15 11.76 13.36 -13.75
N ALA A 16 11.89 12.74 -14.94
CA ALA A 16 12.15 13.44 -16.21
C ALA A 16 10.96 14.28 -16.73
N SER A 17 9.73 14.07 -16.24
CA SER A 17 8.55 14.81 -16.69
C SER A 17 8.27 16.10 -15.90
N ILE A 18 8.85 16.24 -14.71
CA ILE A 18 8.53 17.34 -13.79
C ILE A 18 9.01 18.70 -14.34
N ALA A 19 10.11 18.72 -15.09
CA ALA A 19 10.64 19.93 -15.72
C ALA A 19 9.86 20.38 -16.98
N SER A 20 9.03 19.52 -17.58
CA SER A 20 8.29 19.82 -18.81
C SER A 20 6.81 20.17 -18.58
N ILE A 21 6.36 20.18 -17.32
CA ILE A 21 5.02 20.67 -16.94
C ILE A 21 5.01 22.19 -17.09
N ARG A 22 4.74 22.66 -18.31
CA ARG A 22 4.10 23.96 -18.49
C ARG A 22 2.79 23.93 -17.72
N PHE A 23 2.79 24.60 -16.56
CA PHE A 23 1.67 24.79 -15.65
C PHE A 23 0.41 25.24 -16.39
N SER A 24 -0.41 24.29 -16.86
CA SER A 24 -1.70 24.55 -17.47
C SER A 24 -2.75 24.76 -16.39
N ALA A 25 -3.51 25.85 -16.50
CA ALA A 25 -4.53 26.30 -15.55
C ALA A 25 -5.63 25.28 -15.21
N HIS A 26 -5.68 24.12 -15.90
CA HIS A 26 -6.60 23.02 -15.60
C HIS A 26 -6.19 22.15 -14.39
N TYR A 27 -4.92 22.16 -13.96
CA TYR A 27 -4.46 21.40 -12.77
C TYR A 27 -4.87 22.06 -11.43
N TYR A 28 -5.35 23.31 -11.46
CA TYR A 28 -5.65 24.13 -10.27
C TYR A 28 -7.02 23.86 -9.61
N ARG A 29 -7.66 22.72 -9.88
CA ARG A 29 -8.89 22.31 -9.18
C ARG A 29 -8.67 21.26 -8.09
N MET A 30 -7.44 21.13 -7.58
CA MET A 30 -7.20 20.38 -6.35
C MET A 30 -7.33 21.29 -5.13
N ILE A 31 -7.92 20.75 -4.08
CA ILE A 31 -8.00 21.40 -2.77
C ILE A 31 -6.57 21.65 -2.26
N GLN A 32 -6.25 22.90 -1.92
CA GLN A 32 -4.89 23.32 -1.57
C GLN A 32 -4.45 22.72 -0.22
N ASP A 33 -3.19 22.29 -0.14
CA ASP A 33 -2.54 22.03 1.14
C ASP A 33 -2.02 23.36 1.68
N HIS A 34 -2.61 23.85 2.78
CA HIS A 34 -2.23 25.12 3.41
C HIS A 34 -1.11 24.97 4.44
N ARG A 35 -0.59 23.75 4.68
CA ARG A 35 0.46 23.55 5.67
C ARG A 35 1.73 24.31 5.29
N PRO A 36 2.37 25.02 6.23
CA PRO A 36 3.72 25.51 6.01
C PRO A 36 4.67 24.33 5.78
N TYR A 37 5.66 24.51 4.90
CA TYR A 37 6.66 23.49 4.60
C TYR A 37 7.29 22.87 5.86
N TYR A 38 7.69 23.69 6.84
CA TYR A 38 8.32 23.18 8.07
C TYR A 38 7.37 22.33 8.93
N ILE A 39 6.06 22.59 8.90
CA ILE A 39 5.07 21.74 9.56
C ILE A 39 4.95 20.39 8.85
N LYS A 40 4.90 20.40 7.51
CA LYS A 40 4.85 19.16 6.73
C LYS A 40 6.09 18.30 6.98
N ARG A 41 7.28 18.93 6.95
CA ARG A 41 8.54 18.25 7.25
C ARG A 41 8.56 17.67 8.65
N PHE A 42 8.14 18.43 9.66
CA PHE A 42 8.04 17.93 11.04
C PHE A 42 7.12 16.71 11.13
N LEU A 43 5.94 16.75 10.49
CA LEU A 43 5.01 15.63 10.48
C LEU A 43 5.62 14.38 9.83
N HIS A 44 6.36 14.51 8.74
CA HIS A 44 7.04 13.36 8.12
C HIS A 44 8.11 12.75 9.04
N HIS A 45 8.89 13.57 9.75
CA HIS A 45 9.84 13.06 10.74
C HIS A 45 9.12 12.38 11.91
N PHE A 46 7.99 12.94 12.36
CA PHE A 46 7.16 12.34 13.40
C PHE A 46 6.54 11.01 12.95
N GLU A 47 6.07 10.90 11.71
CA GLU A 47 5.55 9.66 11.13
C GLU A 47 6.64 8.58 11.08
N ARG A 48 7.85 8.91 10.63
CA ARG A 48 8.98 7.98 10.64
C ARG A 48 9.33 7.54 12.06
N TRP A 49 9.52 8.50 12.97
CA TRP A 49 9.79 8.21 14.38
C TRP A 49 8.70 7.34 15.00
N TYR A 50 7.42 7.61 14.74
CA TYR A 50 6.32 6.81 15.27
C TYR A 50 6.38 5.37 14.71
N THR A 51 6.72 5.22 13.44
CA THR A 51 6.88 3.90 12.81
C THR A 51 7.99 3.12 13.49
N ASP A 52 9.17 3.72 13.63
CA ASP A 52 10.33 3.11 14.27
C ASP A 52 10.06 2.78 15.75
N HIS A 53 9.35 3.66 16.47
CA HIS A 53 9.15 3.52 17.90
C HIS A 53 7.99 2.61 18.28
N PHE A 54 6.88 2.65 17.53
CA PHE A 54 5.66 1.92 17.89
C PHE A 54 5.35 0.75 16.96
N ILE A 55 5.64 0.84 15.67
CA ILE A 55 5.25 -0.19 14.70
C ILE A 55 6.36 -1.23 14.51
N SER A 56 7.59 -0.79 14.30
CA SER A 56 8.76 -1.68 14.10
C SER A 56 8.92 -2.74 15.20
N PRO A 57 8.77 -2.43 16.51
CA PRO A 57 8.92 -3.45 17.56
C PRO A 57 7.83 -4.53 17.56
N GLN A 58 6.72 -4.33 16.84
CA GLN A 58 5.67 -5.34 16.66
C GLN A 58 5.93 -6.27 15.48
N LEU A 59 6.92 -5.94 14.63
CA LEU A 59 7.29 -6.71 13.45
C LEU A 59 8.53 -7.55 13.76
N GLU A 60 8.66 -8.69 13.10
CA GLU A 60 9.88 -9.49 13.16
C GLU A 60 11.01 -8.83 12.35
N GLU A 61 10.62 -8.15 11.27
CA GLU A 61 11.53 -7.39 10.41
C GLU A 61 10.79 -6.18 9.82
N LEU A 62 11.46 -5.03 9.83
CA LEU A 62 11.09 -3.86 9.05
C LEU A 62 12.35 -3.32 8.37
N GLY A 63 12.39 -3.42 7.04
CA GLY A 63 13.50 -2.91 6.25
C GLY A 63 13.63 -1.37 6.29
N PRO A 64 14.81 -0.84 5.91
CA PRO A 64 15.02 0.58 5.70
C PRO A 64 14.10 1.19 4.64
N ASP A 65 14.12 2.52 4.57
CA ASP A 65 13.48 3.35 3.54
C ASP A 65 11.96 3.18 3.42
N HIS A 66 11.32 2.65 4.48
CA HIS A 66 9.87 2.57 4.57
C HIS A 66 9.23 3.96 4.66
N CYS A 67 8.06 4.11 4.03
CA CYS A 67 7.24 5.31 4.13
C CYS A 67 5.83 4.93 4.60
N MET A 68 5.51 5.23 5.85
CA MET A 68 4.19 4.98 6.42
C MET A 68 3.47 6.30 6.70
N MET A 69 2.39 6.54 5.98
CA MET A 69 1.57 7.75 6.17
C MET A 69 0.57 7.50 7.28
N LYS A 70 0.58 8.36 8.30
CA LYS A 70 -0.26 8.24 9.51
C LYS A 70 -0.17 6.84 10.16
N PRO A 71 1.03 6.40 10.57
CA PRO A 71 1.30 5.03 11.00
C PRO A 71 0.48 4.56 12.21
N TRP A 72 -0.09 5.47 13.00
CA TRP A 72 -1.05 5.15 14.07
C TRP A 72 -2.34 4.45 13.59
N ASN A 73 -2.59 4.38 12.28
CA ASN A 73 -3.68 3.62 11.68
C ASN A 73 -3.23 2.28 11.06
N VAL A 74 -1.97 1.88 11.27
CA VAL A 74 -1.50 0.52 10.97
C VAL A 74 -1.82 -0.37 12.17
N LYS A 75 -2.35 -1.55 11.91
CA LYS A 75 -2.65 -2.57 12.91
C LYS A 75 -1.81 -3.80 12.63
N VAL A 76 -1.02 -4.19 13.63
CA VAL A 76 -0.18 -5.37 13.60
C VAL A 76 -0.66 -6.26 14.75
N HIS A 77 -0.97 -7.51 14.45
CA HIS A 77 -1.36 -8.50 15.45
C HIS A 77 -0.66 -9.83 15.18
N GLY A 78 -0.23 -10.50 16.24
CA GLY A 78 0.48 -11.77 16.15
C GLY A 78 1.99 -11.62 16.02
N LYS A 79 2.64 -12.65 15.45
CA LYS A 79 4.09 -12.76 15.26
C LYS A 79 4.42 -13.11 13.81
N HIS A 80 5.70 -13.11 13.44
CA HIS A 80 6.15 -13.53 12.10
C HIS A 80 5.59 -12.71 10.94
N ILE A 81 5.55 -11.40 11.15
CA ILE A 81 5.28 -10.41 10.11
C ILE A 81 6.61 -9.77 9.77
N ARG A 82 7.07 -10.00 8.54
CA ARG A 82 8.31 -9.46 8.00
C ARG A 82 8.00 -8.54 6.83
N ILE A 83 8.55 -7.33 6.87
CA ILE A 83 8.40 -6.31 5.85
C ILE A 83 9.80 -5.90 5.42
N LYS A 84 10.13 -6.09 4.15
CA LYS A 84 11.46 -5.71 3.64
C LYS A 84 11.54 -4.20 3.32
N ASN A 85 12.37 -3.83 2.34
CA ASN A 85 12.83 -2.47 2.11
C ASN A 85 11.81 -1.63 1.33
N SER A 86 11.86 -0.31 1.51
CA SER A 86 11.16 0.66 0.65
C SER A 86 9.64 0.44 0.57
N VAL A 87 9.05 -0.13 1.62
CA VAL A 87 7.61 -0.40 1.66
C VAL A 87 6.84 0.89 1.93
N HIS A 88 5.76 1.08 1.17
CA HIS A 88 4.86 2.21 1.30
C HIS A 88 3.53 1.75 1.90
N ILE A 89 3.13 2.34 3.03
CA ILE A 89 1.83 2.08 3.67
C ILE A 89 1.06 3.38 3.79
N VAL A 90 -0.05 3.47 3.08
CA VAL A 90 -0.92 4.64 3.11
C VAL A 90 -2.15 4.31 3.93
N THR A 91 -2.43 5.12 4.95
CA THR A 91 -3.57 4.88 5.83
C THR A 91 -4.47 6.09 5.99
N THR A 92 -5.70 5.81 6.42
CA THR A 92 -6.68 6.82 6.81
C THR A 92 -7.39 6.37 8.09
N PRO A 93 -7.94 7.29 8.91
CA PRO A 93 -8.62 6.92 10.15
C PRO A 93 -9.79 5.94 9.95
N ASP A 94 -10.51 6.07 8.82
CA ASP A 94 -11.66 5.26 8.43
C ASP A 94 -11.27 3.96 7.71
N ARG A 95 -10.12 3.92 7.03
CA ARG A 95 -9.59 2.72 6.36
C ARG A 95 -8.16 2.45 6.84
N LYS A 96 -8.07 1.69 7.93
CA LYS A 96 -6.83 1.22 8.55
C LYS A 96 -6.22 0.08 7.74
N VAL A 97 -4.90 -0.05 7.74
CA VAL A 97 -4.21 -1.22 7.17
C VAL A 97 -3.99 -2.22 8.30
N SER A 98 -4.32 -3.50 8.08
CA SER A 98 -4.19 -4.56 9.09
C SER A 98 -3.34 -5.71 8.58
N LEU A 99 -2.35 -6.08 9.37
CA LEU A 99 -1.51 -7.27 9.19
C LEU A 99 -1.73 -8.14 10.43
N SER A 100 -2.29 -9.33 10.26
CA SER A 100 -2.68 -10.17 11.39
C SER A 100 -2.29 -11.61 11.15
N THR A 101 -1.46 -12.15 12.04
CA THR A 101 -1.12 -13.57 12.07
C THR A 101 -1.78 -14.21 13.29
N TRP A 102 -2.29 -15.42 13.10
CA TRP A 102 -2.93 -16.22 14.13
C TRP A 102 -2.09 -17.46 14.44
N SER A 103 -1.99 -17.77 15.72
CA SER A 103 -1.37 -19.00 16.22
C SER A 103 -2.40 -19.74 17.05
N PHE A 104 -2.75 -20.96 16.65
CA PHE A 104 -3.70 -21.80 17.37
C PHE A 104 -3.46 -23.27 17.06
N ASP A 105 -3.34 -24.12 18.09
CA ASP A 105 -2.95 -25.52 17.98
C ASP A 105 -1.73 -25.72 17.06
N GLU A 106 -1.87 -26.45 15.95
CA GLU A 106 -0.82 -26.67 14.96
C GLU A 106 -0.62 -25.51 13.95
N HIS A 107 -1.48 -24.49 13.97
CA HIS A 107 -1.44 -23.39 13.01
C HIS A 107 -0.53 -22.26 13.49
N GLN A 108 0.30 -21.76 12.58
CA GLN A 108 1.15 -20.59 12.78
C GLN A 108 1.09 -19.72 11.53
N GLY A 109 0.50 -18.53 11.66
CA GLY A 109 0.47 -17.55 10.58
C GLY A 109 1.82 -16.88 10.36
N HIS A 110 2.12 -16.63 9.08
CA HIS A 110 3.26 -15.84 8.60
C HIS A 110 2.80 -14.85 7.53
N ILE A 111 3.35 -13.63 7.56
CA ILE A 111 3.18 -12.63 6.49
C ILE A 111 4.57 -12.14 6.10
N ASN A 112 4.95 -12.36 4.85
CA ASN A 112 6.23 -11.90 4.31
C ASN A 112 5.96 -10.93 3.16
N LEU A 113 6.32 -9.65 3.34
CA LEU A 113 6.24 -8.63 2.29
C LEU A 113 7.63 -8.36 1.72
N GLY A 114 7.75 -8.46 0.39
CA GLY A 114 8.95 -8.13 -0.37
C GLY A 114 9.28 -6.64 -0.38
N ASP A 115 10.26 -6.29 -1.22
CA ASP A 115 10.71 -4.92 -1.40
C ASP A 115 9.69 -4.09 -2.19
N ASN A 116 9.65 -2.78 -1.94
CA ASN A 116 8.88 -1.82 -2.74
C ASN A 116 7.36 -2.05 -2.74
N VAL A 117 6.83 -2.83 -1.79
CA VAL A 117 5.40 -3.15 -1.71
C VAL A 117 4.59 -1.89 -1.35
N LEU A 118 3.43 -1.71 -1.97
CA LEU A 118 2.48 -0.64 -1.67
C LEU A 118 1.19 -1.19 -1.07
N LEU A 119 0.84 -0.74 0.14
CA LEU A 119 -0.45 -1.02 0.78
C LEU A 119 -1.29 0.26 0.84
N CYS A 120 -2.41 0.30 0.12
CA CYS A 120 -3.37 1.40 0.18
C CYS A 120 -4.29 1.32 1.42
N PRO A 121 -5.06 2.38 1.73
CA PRO A 121 -5.93 2.37 2.90
C PRO A 121 -6.94 1.23 2.91
N GLY A 122 -7.10 0.55 4.05
CA GLY A 122 -8.08 -0.53 4.20
C GLY A 122 -7.60 -1.91 3.78
N VAL A 123 -6.36 -2.05 3.30
CA VAL A 123 -5.79 -3.37 2.98
C VAL A 123 -5.71 -4.23 4.25
N ARG A 124 -6.12 -5.49 4.13
CA ARG A 124 -6.05 -6.48 5.21
C ARG A 124 -5.34 -7.74 4.73
N LEU A 125 -4.35 -8.20 5.49
CA LEU A 125 -3.68 -9.49 5.30
C LEU A 125 -3.84 -10.29 6.59
N ASP A 126 -4.62 -11.36 6.53
CA ASP A 126 -4.90 -12.22 7.68
C ASP A 126 -4.40 -13.64 7.40
N SER A 127 -3.46 -14.12 8.21
CA SER A 127 -2.72 -15.36 7.99
C SER A 127 -2.82 -16.32 9.19
N ALA A 128 -3.11 -17.58 8.93
CA ALA A 128 -2.96 -18.70 9.87
C ALA A 128 -2.06 -19.82 9.31
N SER A 129 -1.51 -19.63 8.11
CA SER A 129 -0.48 -20.47 7.51
C SER A 129 0.66 -19.58 6.97
N THR A 130 0.59 -19.12 5.73
CA THR A 130 1.61 -18.26 5.14
C THR A 130 1.05 -17.43 4.00
N ILE A 131 1.27 -16.12 4.05
CA ILE A 131 1.08 -15.20 2.93
C ILE A 131 2.45 -14.68 2.50
N ASN A 132 2.87 -15.04 1.28
CA ASN A 132 4.08 -14.53 0.66
C ASN A 132 3.72 -13.51 -0.43
N VAL A 133 4.27 -12.31 -0.31
CA VAL A 133 4.10 -11.22 -1.28
C VAL A 133 5.47 -10.87 -1.84
N GLY A 134 5.62 -11.05 -3.15
CA GLY A 134 6.84 -10.70 -3.87
C GLY A 134 7.07 -9.20 -3.97
N ASP A 135 8.25 -8.84 -4.47
CA ASP A 135 8.66 -7.45 -4.59
C ASP A 135 7.75 -6.69 -5.57
N ASN A 136 7.68 -5.37 -5.42
CA ASN A 136 6.93 -4.46 -6.28
C ASN A 136 5.40 -4.68 -6.29
N CYS A 137 4.85 -5.54 -5.44
CA CYS A 137 3.41 -5.76 -5.38
C CYS A 137 2.65 -4.52 -4.91
N MET A 138 1.44 -4.35 -5.43
CA MET A 138 0.55 -3.25 -5.07
C MET A 138 -0.81 -3.77 -4.63
N PHE A 139 -1.32 -3.18 -3.56
CA PHE A 139 -2.64 -3.48 -3.03
C PHE A 139 -3.43 -2.18 -3.01
N ALA A 140 -4.46 -2.11 -3.86
CA ALA A 140 -5.40 -1.01 -3.86
C ALA A 140 -6.32 -1.08 -2.64
N ALA A 141 -7.03 0.02 -2.41
CA ALA A 141 -7.69 0.24 -1.13
C ALA A 141 -8.70 -0.87 -0.83
N GLY A 142 -8.72 -1.37 0.42
CA GLY A 142 -9.71 -2.36 0.85
C GLY A 142 -9.52 -3.78 0.33
N SER A 143 -8.46 -4.08 -0.42
CA SER A 143 -8.19 -5.46 -0.83
C SER A 143 -7.94 -6.34 0.40
N TYR A 144 -8.36 -7.60 0.31
CA TYR A 144 -8.25 -8.57 1.40
C TYR A 144 -7.53 -9.84 0.95
N VAL A 145 -6.55 -10.31 1.72
CA VAL A 145 -5.88 -11.59 1.48
C VAL A 145 -6.03 -12.45 2.72
N THR A 146 -6.50 -13.68 2.52
CA THR A 146 -6.75 -14.62 3.62
C THR A 146 -6.43 -16.05 3.22
N ASP A 147 -5.57 -16.69 4.00
CA ASP A 147 -5.07 -18.04 3.75
C ASP A 147 -5.82 -19.14 4.54
N ALA A 148 -6.96 -18.80 5.15
CA ALA A 148 -7.72 -19.67 6.03
C ALA A 148 -9.23 -19.52 5.84
N ASP A 149 -9.99 -20.58 6.15
CA ASP A 149 -11.46 -20.48 6.32
C ASP A 149 -11.87 -19.88 7.67
N TRP A 150 -10.91 -19.72 8.59
CA TRP A 150 -11.07 -19.27 9.99
C TRP A 150 -11.85 -20.22 10.89
N HIS A 151 -13.00 -20.72 10.44
CA HIS A 151 -13.79 -21.75 11.10
C HIS A 151 -14.02 -22.93 10.15
N ASP A 152 -14.13 -24.13 10.70
CA ASP A 152 -14.57 -25.27 9.91
C ASP A 152 -16.04 -25.11 9.46
N ILE A 153 -16.38 -25.74 8.34
CA ILE A 153 -17.71 -25.66 7.72
C ILE A 153 -18.79 -26.40 8.52
N TYR A 154 -18.41 -27.43 9.29
CA TYR A 154 -19.31 -28.24 10.10
C TYR A 154 -19.14 -27.97 11.60
N ASP A 155 -17.90 -27.81 12.08
CA ASP A 155 -17.61 -27.47 13.48
C ASP A 155 -17.05 -26.04 13.63
N ARG A 156 -17.97 -25.08 13.77
CA ARG A 156 -17.60 -23.66 13.93
C ARG A 156 -16.97 -23.32 15.28
N SER A 157 -16.91 -24.26 16.23
CA SER A 157 -16.27 -24.06 17.54
C SER A 157 -14.75 -24.18 17.50
N ARG A 158 -14.20 -24.78 16.42
CA ARG A 158 -12.77 -25.03 16.26
C ARG A 158 -12.15 -24.09 15.23
N PRO A 159 -11.63 -22.92 15.65
CA PRO A 159 -10.62 -22.25 14.86
C PRO A 159 -9.30 -23.04 14.95
N VAL A 160 -8.38 -22.98 14.00
CA VAL A 160 -8.55 -22.38 12.68
C VAL A 160 -9.14 -23.43 11.73
N GLY A 161 -10.07 -23.03 10.85
CA GLY A 161 -10.53 -23.86 9.75
C GLY A 161 -9.40 -24.20 8.76
N LYS A 162 -9.72 -24.90 7.66
CA LYS A 162 -8.71 -25.32 6.67
C LYS A 162 -7.86 -24.14 6.18
N THR A 163 -6.54 -24.27 6.25
CA THR A 163 -5.58 -23.29 5.76
C THR A 163 -4.86 -23.80 4.51
N LYS A 164 -4.43 -22.88 3.64
CA LYS A 164 -3.51 -23.14 2.52
C LYS A 164 -2.72 -21.88 2.20
N PRO A 165 -1.39 -21.97 2.02
CA PRO A 165 -0.55 -20.81 1.80
C PRO A 165 -0.92 -20.06 0.52
N ILE A 166 -0.65 -18.76 0.51
CA ILE A 166 -0.86 -17.86 -0.63
C ILE A 166 0.49 -17.33 -1.10
N THR A 167 0.67 -17.28 -2.42
CA THR A 167 1.85 -16.68 -3.05
C THR A 167 1.43 -15.65 -4.08
N LEU A 168 1.80 -14.39 -3.86
CA LEU A 168 1.76 -13.35 -4.89
C LEU A 168 3.19 -13.19 -5.40
N ALA A 169 3.42 -13.51 -6.68
CA ALA A 169 4.71 -13.31 -7.30
C ALA A 169 5.04 -11.82 -7.45
N GLU A 170 6.24 -11.53 -7.96
CA GLU A 170 6.71 -10.16 -8.18
C GLU A 170 5.73 -9.33 -9.02
N ASN A 171 5.57 -8.06 -8.67
CA ASN A 171 4.84 -7.06 -9.43
C ASN A 171 3.35 -7.38 -9.65
N VAL A 172 2.73 -8.12 -8.74
CA VAL A 172 1.27 -8.35 -8.73
C VAL A 172 0.53 -7.10 -8.26
N TRP A 173 -0.54 -6.73 -8.96
CA TRP A 173 -1.43 -5.64 -8.56
C TRP A 173 -2.82 -6.16 -8.18
N VAL A 174 -3.16 -6.06 -6.90
CA VAL A 174 -4.48 -6.41 -6.36
C VAL A 174 -5.39 -5.18 -6.36
N GLY A 175 -6.48 -5.22 -7.13
CA GLY A 175 -7.43 -4.12 -7.31
C GLY A 175 -8.25 -3.78 -6.06
N ASP A 176 -8.90 -2.61 -6.09
CA ASP A 176 -9.67 -2.07 -4.96
C ASP A 176 -10.76 -3.06 -4.54
N GLY A 177 -10.81 -3.40 -3.26
CA GLY A 177 -11.79 -4.34 -2.70
C GLY A 177 -11.69 -5.78 -3.21
N ALA A 178 -10.64 -6.15 -3.96
CA ALA A 178 -10.45 -7.54 -4.39
C ALA A 178 -10.07 -8.45 -3.22
N ILE A 179 -10.51 -9.70 -3.27
CA ILE A 179 -10.30 -10.72 -2.24
C ILE A 179 -9.46 -11.85 -2.83
N VAL A 180 -8.36 -12.22 -2.17
CA VAL A 180 -7.53 -13.38 -2.51
C VAL A 180 -7.72 -14.45 -1.44
N CYS A 181 -8.25 -15.60 -1.86
CA CYS A 181 -8.52 -16.73 -0.99
C CYS A 181 -7.32 -17.66 -0.88
N LYS A 182 -7.36 -18.52 0.14
CA LYS A 182 -6.31 -19.48 0.48
C LYS A 182 -5.90 -20.38 -0.69
N GLY A 183 -4.63 -20.77 -0.70
CA GLY A 183 -4.10 -21.73 -1.65
C GLY A 183 -3.89 -21.18 -3.06
N VAL A 184 -4.07 -19.88 -3.26
CA VAL A 184 -3.89 -19.22 -4.56
C VAL A 184 -2.45 -18.79 -4.76
N THR A 185 -1.94 -19.07 -5.96
CA THR A 185 -0.75 -18.43 -6.53
C THR A 185 -1.15 -17.44 -7.62
N ILE A 186 -0.72 -16.18 -7.50
CA ILE A 186 -0.89 -15.15 -8.53
C ILE A 186 0.46 -14.92 -9.20
N GLY A 187 0.55 -15.24 -10.49
CA GLY A 187 1.79 -15.18 -11.26
C GLY A 187 2.31 -13.76 -11.49
N LYS A 188 3.59 -13.66 -11.83
CA LYS A 188 4.34 -12.41 -11.97
C LYS A 188 3.62 -11.41 -12.90
N ASN A 189 3.71 -10.11 -12.58
CA ASN A 189 3.12 -8.99 -13.33
C ASN A 189 1.58 -8.97 -13.42
N SER A 190 0.88 -9.91 -12.78
CA SER A 190 -0.56 -10.06 -12.99
C SER A 190 -1.36 -8.98 -12.26
N VAL A 191 -2.51 -8.64 -12.84
CA VAL A 191 -3.43 -7.63 -12.31
C VAL A 191 -4.76 -8.29 -11.96
N ILE A 192 -5.23 -8.06 -10.75
CA ILE A 192 -6.56 -8.46 -10.28
C ILE A 192 -7.48 -7.25 -10.35
N GLY A 193 -8.58 -7.36 -11.08
CA GLY A 193 -9.57 -6.31 -11.22
C GLY A 193 -10.25 -5.98 -9.89
N ALA A 194 -10.73 -4.74 -9.75
CA ALA A 194 -11.45 -4.29 -8.56
C ALA A 194 -12.66 -5.18 -8.24
N GLY A 195 -12.90 -5.43 -6.95
CA GLY A 195 -14.01 -6.24 -6.44
C GLY A 195 -13.96 -7.73 -6.82
N SER A 196 -12.84 -8.21 -7.35
CA SER A 196 -12.73 -9.62 -7.78
C SER A 196 -12.52 -10.57 -6.60
N VAL A 197 -12.94 -11.82 -6.74
CA VAL A 197 -12.68 -12.90 -5.76
C VAL A 197 -11.80 -13.96 -6.42
N VAL A 198 -10.54 -14.02 -6.02
CA VAL A 198 -9.55 -14.96 -6.55
C VAL A 198 -9.57 -16.22 -5.70
N ALA A 199 -10.12 -17.30 -6.24
CA ALA A 199 -10.23 -18.60 -5.58
C ALA A 199 -9.41 -19.70 -6.26
N THR A 200 -8.74 -19.37 -7.36
CA THR A 200 -7.87 -20.27 -8.14
C THR A 200 -6.66 -19.50 -8.63
N ASP A 201 -5.58 -20.23 -8.93
CA ASP A 201 -4.34 -19.65 -9.43
C ASP A 201 -4.56 -18.79 -10.68
N ILE A 202 -3.80 -17.70 -10.77
CA ILE A 202 -3.77 -16.80 -11.91
C ILE A 202 -2.40 -16.93 -12.57
N PRO A 203 -2.33 -17.26 -13.87
CA PRO A 203 -1.06 -17.35 -14.57
C PRO A 203 -0.35 -15.99 -14.62
N GLU A 204 0.95 -16.00 -14.84
CA GLU A 204 1.73 -14.77 -15.02
C GLU A 204 1.23 -13.92 -16.19
N ASN A 205 1.61 -12.64 -16.18
CA ASN A 205 1.33 -11.67 -17.23
C ASN A 205 -0.16 -11.59 -17.58
N SER A 206 -1.04 -11.84 -16.61
CA SER A 206 -2.48 -11.93 -16.83
C SER A 206 -3.25 -10.83 -16.11
N ILE A 207 -4.34 -10.40 -16.70
CA ILE A 207 -5.38 -9.61 -16.03
C ILE A 207 -6.54 -10.55 -15.75
N ALA A 208 -6.90 -10.69 -14.48
CA ALA A 208 -8.04 -11.49 -14.04
C ALA A 208 -9.09 -10.61 -13.35
N ALA A 209 -10.37 -10.87 -13.59
CA ALA A 209 -11.46 -10.12 -12.99
C ALA A 209 -12.71 -10.98 -12.76
N GLY A 210 -13.55 -10.57 -11.81
CA GLY A 210 -14.85 -11.19 -11.51
C GLY A 210 -14.90 -11.96 -10.20
N ASN A 211 -16.06 -12.57 -9.92
CA ASN A 211 -16.30 -13.42 -8.76
C ASN A 211 -17.01 -14.73 -9.21
N PRO A 212 -16.28 -15.85 -9.35
CA PRO A 212 -14.84 -15.98 -9.19
C PRO A 212 -14.06 -15.27 -10.31
N ALA A 213 -12.85 -14.82 -10.00
CA ALA A 213 -11.96 -14.15 -10.94
C ALA A 213 -11.52 -15.12 -12.04
N LYS A 214 -11.62 -14.67 -13.29
CA LYS A 214 -11.12 -15.40 -14.46
C LYS A 214 -10.19 -14.51 -15.26
N VAL A 215 -9.21 -15.11 -15.94
CA VAL A 215 -8.35 -14.37 -16.86
C VAL A 215 -9.23 -13.76 -17.96
N VAL A 216 -9.17 -12.43 -18.08
CA VAL A 216 -9.92 -11.65 -19.09
C VAL A 216 -8.99 -11.11 -20.18
N LYS A 217 -7.69 -11.03 -19.91
CA LYS A 217 -6.70 -10.50 -20.85
C LYS A 217 -5.30 -10.99 -20.47
N GLN A 218 -4.46 -11.21 -21.48
CA GLN A 218 -3.01 -11.34 -21.32
C GLN A 218 -2.34 -9.98 -21.55
N LEU A 219 -1.28 -9.70 -20.81
CA LEU A 219 -0.41 -8.55 -21.05
C LEU A 219 0.36 -8.76 -22.35
N ASP A 220 0.71 -7.65 -22.98
CA ASP A 220 1.46 -7.64 -24.22
C ASP A 220 2.94 -7.92 -23.91
N PRO A 221 3.51 -9.06 -24.37
CA PRO A 221 4.88 -9.43 -24.05
C PRO A 221 5.92 -8.49 -24.67
N GLU A 222 5.55 -7.74 -25.72
CA GLU A 222 6.43 -6.81 -26.42
C GLU A 222 6.53 -5.45 -25.71
N ARG A 223 5.71 -5.21 -24.69
CA ARG A 223 5.74 -3.96 -23.92
C ARG A 223 6.60 -4.11 -22.69
N GLU A 224 7.58 -3.21 -22.56
CA GLU A 224 8.36 -3.09 -21.33
C GLU A 224 7.44 -2.78 -20.14
N LEU A 225 7.55 -3.59 -19.09
CA LEU A 225 6.90 -3.34 -17.81
C LEU A 225 7.87 -2.63 -16.89
N VAL A 226 7.47 -1.44 -16.45
CA VAL A 226 8.18 -0.68 -15.42
C VAL A 226 7.60 -1.04 -14.05
N THR A 227 8.44 -1.56 -13.17
CA THR A 227 8.08 -1.92 -11.80
C THR A 227 8.30 -0.75 -10.84
N ARG A 228 7.84 -0.91 -9.61
CA ARG A 228 8.04 0.09 -8.54
C ARG A 228 9.51 0.30 -8.17
N SER A 229 10.36 -0.71 -8.32
CA SER A 229 11.79 -0.59 -7.98
C SER A 229 12.47 0.57 -8.69
N LYS A 230 12.04 0.92 -9.91
CA LYS A 230 12.55 2.07 -10.67
C LYS A 230 12.39 3.41 -9.96
N ILE A 231 11.43 3.53 -9.05
CA ILE A 231 11.24 4.73 -8.20
C ILE A 231 12.35 4.82 -7.16
N PHE A 232 12.89 3.68 -6.74
CA PHE A 232 13.84 3.54 -5.63
C PHE A 232 15.28 3.26 -6.09
N ASP A 233 15.57 3.38 -7.40
CA ASP A 233 16.93 3.25 -7.94
C ASP A 233 17.92 4.24 -7.28
N ASP A 234 17.42 5.41 -6.87
CA ASP A 234 18.16 6.44 -6.13
C ASP A 234 17.25 7.08 -5.07
N VAL A 235 17.17 6.44 -3.90
CA VAL A 235 16.30 6.88 -2.79
C VAL A 235 16.71 8.26 -2.27
N GLN A 236 18.01 8.57 -2.21
CA GLN A 236 18.48 9.87 -1.74
C GLN A 236 18.06 10.99 -2.70
N LYS A 237 18.15 10.74 -4.00
CA LYS A 237 17.64 11.68 -5.01
C LYS A 237 16.12 11.80 -4.95
N LEU A 238 15.39 10.69 -4.78
CA LEU A 238 13.94 10.73 -4.61
C LEU A 238 13.53 11.63 -3.43
N ASP A 239 14.16 11.45 -2.27
CA ASP A 239 13.91 12.26 -1.08
C ASP A 239 14.20 13.74 -1.34
N LYS A 240 15.30 14.03 -2.04
CA LYS A 240 15.67 15.41 -2.40
C LYS A 240 14.67 16.04 -3.36
N ASP A 241 14.30 15.33 -4.42
CA ASP A 241 13.33 15.79 -5.42
C ASP A 241 11.96 16.05 -4.75
N MET A 242 11.54 15.18 -3.83
CA MET A 242 10.32 15.37 -3.04
C MET A 242 10.40 16.59 -2.10
N ASP A 243 11.54 16.83 -1.43
CA ASP A 243 11.74 18.01 -0.57
C ASP A 243 11.71 19.31 -1.38
N GLU A 244 12.29 19.32 -2.58
CA GLU A 244 12.29 20.48 -3.48
C GLU A 244 10.86 20.81 -3.96
N ILE A 245 10.09 19.81 -4.37
CA ILE A 245 8.68 19.97 -4.73
C ILE A 245 7.87 20.52 -3.56
N ASP A 246 8.06 19.98 -2.35
CA ASP A 246 7.35 20.43 -1.16
C ASP A 246 7.70 21.88 -0.79
N ARG A 247 8.97 22.28 -0.93
CA ARG A 247 9.37 23.68 -0.75
C ARG A 247 8.70 24.58 -1.76
N MET A 248 8.68 24.21 -3.04
CA MET A 248 8.07 25.02 -4.09
C MET A 248 6.56 25.16 -3.90
N MET A 249 5.87 24.05 -3.63
CA MET A 249 4.41 24.00 -3.52
C MET A 249 3.88 24.68 -2.26
N LEU A 250 4.63 24.62 -1.15
CA LEU A 250 4.20 25.14 0.15
C LEU A 250 4.83 26.49 0.51
N GLN A 251 5.67 27.05 -0.37
CA GLN A 251 6.25 28.39 -0.24
C GLN A 251 5.23 29.49 0.10
N PRO A 252 4.02 29.54 -0.51
CA PRO A 252 3.07 30.60 -0.21
C PRO A 252 2.34 30.42 1.14
N ASN A 253 2.51 29.30 1.82
CA ASN A 253 1.75 28.98 3.02
C ASN A 253 2.31 29.63 4.28
N SER A 254 1.41 30.04 5.17
CA SER A 254 1.74 30.59 6.49
C SER A 254 1.05 29.82 7.59
N PHE A 255 1.60 29.87 8.82
CA PHE A 255 1.00 29.20 9.98
C PHE A 255 -0.42 29.69 10.25
N ILE A 256 -0.63 31.01 10.19
CA ILE A 256 -1.94 31.63 10.38
C ILE A 256 -2.90 31.21 9.26
N GLY A 257 -2.43 31.19 8.00
CA GLY A 257 -3.21 30.72 6.86
C GLY A 257 -3.66 29.26 7.02
N TRP A 258 -2.75 28.41 7.51
CA TRP A 258 -3.04 27.01 7.82
C TRP A 258 -4.07 26.85 8.93
N ILE A 259 -3.89 27.49 10.08
CA ILE A 259 -4.84 27.42 11.20
C ILE A 259 -6.21 27.93 10.77
N ARG A 260 -6.27 29.05 10.03
CA ARG A 260 -7.51 29.57 9.46
C ARG A 260 -8.17 28.55 8.54
N SER A 261 -7.42 27.86 7.67
CA SER A 261 -7.97 26.81 6.80
C SER A 261 -8.60 25.62 7.56
N LYS A 262 -8.24 25.42 8.84
CA LYS A 262 -8.79 24.36 9.70
C LYS A 262 -10.01 24.81 10.49
N ILE A 263 -10.01 26.04 11.00
CA ILE A 263 -11.04 26.53 11.91
C ILE A 263 -12.15 27.28 11.15
N ALA A 264 -11.81 28.01 10.09
CA ALA A 264 -12.72 28.82 9.28
C ALA A 264 -12.37 28.69 7.78
N PRO A 265 -12.63 27.50 7.17
CA PRO A 265 -12.34 27.25 5.77
C PRO A 265 -13.19 28.12 4.84
N ARG A 266 -12.60 28.50 3.70
CA ARG A 266 -13.22 29.30 2.63
C ARG A 266 -13.31 28.48 1.35
N ARG A 267 -14.21 28.87 0.44
CA ARG A 267 -14.30 28.25 -0.89
C ARG A 267 -12.97 28.45 -1.64
N GLY A 268 -12.31 27.34 -2.01
CA GLY A 268 -10.98 27.36 -2.62
C GLY A 268 -9.85 26.92 -1.68
N ASP A 269 -10.13 26.75 -0.38
CA ASP A 269 -9.23 26.08 0.55
C ASP A 269 -9.13 24.57 0.34
#